data_AF-A0A381SF42-F1
#
_entry.id   AF-A0A381SF42-F1
#
_cell.length_a   1.000
_cell.length_b   1.000
_cell.length_c   1.000
_cell.angle_alpha   90.00
_cell.angle_beta   90.00
_cell.angle_gamma   90.00
#
_symmetry.space_group_name_H-M   'P 1'
#
loop_
_entity.id
_entity.type
_entity.pdbx_description
1 polymer ?
#
loop_
_entity_poly.entity_id
_entity_poly.type
_entity_poly.pdbx_seq_one_letter_code
_entity_poly.pdbx_strand_id
1 'polypeptide(L)'
;MSELTEQYINKEDLGKNLYRKKTYYTLCIEQDCLAKNQEEADTKLSDCGIDYSKINKDLAEEKNGVETYMTDANYTDSDKTEYVAKVVYDDYDGLENAIENGDVELDTYALENDIITADGKVVDKEESPLDDLKVALNQ
;
A
#
# COMPACT_ATOMS: atom_id res chain seq x y z
N MET A 1 -21.30 -34.75 5.32
CA MET A 1 -21.35 -33.84 6.49
C MET A 1 -21.49 -32.44 5.93
N SER A 2 -22.56 -31.71 6.22
CA SER A 2 -22.66 -30.33 5.74
C SER A 2 -21.59 -29.50 6.45
N GLU A 3 -20.78 -28.75 5.71
CA GLU A 3 -19.69 -27.86 6.19
C GLU A 3 -20.20 -26.65 6.99
N LEU A 4 -21.29 -26.82 7.74
CA LEU A 4 -21.96 -25.72 8.41
C LEU A 4 -21.32 -25.42 9.77
N THR A 5 -20.90 -26.40 10.57
CA THR A 5 -20.36 -26.15 11.94
C THR A 5 -19.56 -27.33 12.48
N GLU A 6 -18.53 -27.06 13.29
CA GLU A 6 -17.71 -28.06 14.01
C GLU A 6 -18.21 -28.35 15.44
N GLN A 7 -19.27 -27.65 15.90
CA GLN A 7 -19.86 -27.82 17.23
C GLN A 7 -20.23 -29.28 17.52
N TYR A 8 -19.66 -29.83 18.59
CA TYR A 8 -19.94 -31.19 19.04
C TYR A 8 -21.20 -31.22 19.93
N ILE A 9 -22.30 -31.77 19.41
CA ILE A 9 -23.60 -31.83 20.08
C ILE A 9 -23.79 -33.18 20.77
N ASN A 10 -24.26 -33.20 22.02
CA ASN A 10 -24.55 -34.44 22.75
C ASN A 10 -25.95 -34.43 23.40
N LYS A 11 -26.29 -35.52 24.12
CA LYS A 11 -27.63 -35.72 24.71
C LYS A 11 -28.00 -34.66 25.75
N GLU A 12 -27.02 -34.04 26.40
CA GLU A 12 -27.22 -33.01 27.43
C GLU A 12 -27.59 -31.64 26.85
N ASP A 13 -27.42 -31.46 25.54
CA ASP A 13 -27.74 -30.22 24.82
C ASP A 13 -29.22 -30.17 24.36
N LEU A 14 -30.02 -31.17 24.73
CA LEU A 14 -31.44 -31.26 24.37
C LEU A 14 -32.20 -30.01 24.86
N GLY A 15 -32.77 -29.26 23.93
CA GLY A 15 -33.48 -28.00 24.21
C GLY A 15 -32.67 -26.72 23.99
N LYS A 16 -31.38 -26.81 23.63
CA LYS A 16 -30.56 -25.65 23.22
C LYS A 16 -30.74 -25.33 21.73
N ASN A 17 -30.47 -24.07 21.37
CA ASN A 17 -30.53 -23.56 19.98
C ASN A 17 -29.11 -23.22 19.49
N LEU A 18 -28.83 -23.51 18.20
CA LEU A 18 -27.62 -23.07 17.51
C LEU A 18 -27.86 -21.72 16.84
N TYR A 19 -27.01 -20.72 17.12
CA TYR A 19 -27.10 -19.39 16.52
C TYR A 19 -25.86 -19.08 15.68
N ARG A 20 -26.04 -18.32 14.59
CA ARG A 20 -24.96 -17.83 13.73
C ARG A 20 -25.05 -16.31 13.61
N LYS A 21 -23.95 -15.62 13.88
CA LYS A 21 -23.77 -14.19 13.62
C LYS A 21 -22.65 -14.02 12.61
N LYS A 22 -22.87 -13.15 11.62
CA LYS A 22 -21.81 -12.62 10.77
C LYS A 22 -21.48 -11.21 11.26
N THR A 23 -20.20 -10.94 11.50
CA THR A 23 -19.70 -9.63 11.88
C THR A 23 -18.72 -9.20 10.81
N TYR A 24 -18.88 -7.97 10.31
CA TYR A 24 -18.00 -7.41 9.29
C TYR A 24 -17.15 -6.32 9.95
N TYR A 25 -15.87 -6.29 9.59
CA TYR A 25 -14.93 -5.24 9.99
C TYR A 25 -14.51 -4.49 8.72
N THR A 26 -14.34 -3.17 8.85
CA THR A 26 -13.64 -2.39 7.84
C THR A 26 -12.15 -2.43 8.19
N LEU A 27 -11.34 -2.93 7.26
CA LEU A 27 -9.89 -2.97 7.40
C LEU A 27 -9.29 -1.98 6.40
N CYS A 28 -8.52 -1.02 6.88
CA CYS A 28 -7.71 -0.12 6.04
C CYS A 28 -6.26 -0.62 6.07
N ILE A 29 -5.62 -0.64 4.91
CA ILE A 29 -4.21 -0.99 4.74
C ILE A 29 -3.56 0.16 3.99
N GLU A 30 -2.77 0.95 4.71
CA GLU A 30 -1.99 2.04 4.14
C GLU A 30 -0.61 1.51 3.77
N GLN A 31 -0.22 1.69 2.51
CA GLN A 31 1.03 1.16 1.96
C GLN A 31 1.66 2.22 1.05
N ASP A 32 2.90 2.57 1.36
CA ASP A 32 3.69 3.46 0.53
C ASP A 32 4.72 2.65 -0.28
N CYS A 33 4.97 3.07 -1.51
CA CYS A 33 6.06 2.52 -2.30
C CYS A 33 6.82 3.63 -3.04
N LEU A 34 8.12 3.42 -3.23
CA LEU A 34 8.92 4.25 -4.11
C LEU A 34 8.88 3.66 -5.52
N ALA A 35 8.50 4.46 -6.50
CA ALA A 35 8.37 4.08 -7.91
C ALA A 35 8.76 5.25 -8.81
N LYS A 36 9.17 4.95 -10.06
CA LYS A 36 9.57 6.00 -11.02
C LYS A 36 8.39 6.73 -11.64
N ASN A 37 7.22 6.11 -11.62
CA ASN A 37 5.97 6.65 -12.15
C ASN A 37 4.78 5.86 -11.56
N GLN A 38 3.57 6.38 -11.79
CA GLN A 38 2.32 5.78 -11.33
C GLN A 38 2.12 4.33 -11.80
N GLU A 39 2.46 3.98 -13.05
CA GLU A 39 2.27 2.61 -13.57
C GLU A 39 3.14 1.58 -12.81
N GLU A 40 4.38 1.94 -12.49
CA GLU A 40 5.25 1.11 -11.64
C GLU A 40 4.72 1.05 -10.20
N ALA A 41 4.19 2.14 -9.65
CA ALA A 41 3.59 2.16 -8.33
C ALA A 41 2.35 1.24 -8.25
N ASP A 42 1.45 1.36 -9.22
CA ASP A 42 0.23 0.55 -9.32
C ASP A 42 0.57 -0.94 -9.39
N THR A 43 1.59 -1.32 -10.17
CA THR A 43 2.05 -2.71 -10.26
C THR A 43 2.61 -3.22 -8.93
N LYS A 44 3.43 -2.42 -8.23
CA LYS A 44 4.00 -2.83 -6.92
C LYS A 44 2.92 -2.98 -5.86
N LEU A 45 1.95 -2.07 -5.84
CA LEU A 45 0.87 -2.06 -4.85
C LEU A 45 -0.19 -3.14 -5.16
N SER A 46 -0.41 -3.50 -6.43
CA SER A 46 -1.32 -4.58 -6.81
C SER A 46 -0.83 -5.97 -6.39
N ASP A 47 0.49 -6.16 -6.32
CA ASP A 47 1.11 -7.44 -5.93
C ASP A 47 1.29 -7.59 -4.40
N CYS A 48 0.85 -6.59 -3.63
CA CYS A 48 0.95 -6.54 -2.17
C CYS A 48 -0.45 -6.52 -1.52
N GLY A 49 -0.50 -6.50 -0.17
CA GLY A 49 -1.74 -6.36 0.59
C GLY A 49 -1.89 -7.44 1.66
N ILE A 50 -3.12 -7.95 1.83
CA ILE A 50 -3.38 -8.98 2.83
C ILE A 50 -2.81 -10.31 2.39
N ASP A 51 -2.00 -10.92 3.25
CA ASP A 51 -1.64 -12.33 3.15
C ASP A 51 -2.85 -13.20 3.50
N TYR A 52 -3.65 -13.56 2.49
CA TYR A 52 -4.85 -14.38 2.64
C TYR A 52 -4.60 -15.73 3.32
N SER A 53 -3.37 -16.26 3.28
CA SER A 53 -3.04 -17.52 3.96
C SER A 53 -3.11 -17.41 5.49
N LYS A 54 -2.99 -16.19 6.01
CA LYS A 54 -3.08 -15.88 7.45
C LYS A 54 -4.51 -15.57 7.88
N ILE A 55 -5.46 -15.44 6.95
CA ILE A 55 -6.87 -15.28 7.26
C ILE A 55 -7.49 -16.66 7.45
N ASN A 56 -7.45 -17.13 8.70
CA ASN A 56 -8.06 -18.39 9.10
C ASN A 56 -8.80 -18.21 10.43
N LYS A 57 -9.29 -19.31 11.02
CA LYS A 57 -10.06 -19.25 12.26
C LYS A 57 -9.29 -18.69 13.47
N ASP A 58 -7.97 -18.80 13.48
CA ASP A 58 -7.12 -18.34 14.58
C ASP A 58 -7.00 -16.80 14.64
N LEU A 59 -7.46 -16.11 13.59
CA LEU A 59 -7.54 -14.64 13.58
C LEU A 59 -8.63 -14.11 14.55
N ALA A 60 -9.62 -14.93 14.91
CA ALA A 60 -10.71 -14.57 15.79
C ALA A 60 -10.58 -15.24 17.17
N GLU A 61 -11.04 -14.56 18.22
CA GLU A 61 -11.02 -15.10 19.58
C GLU A 61 -12.23 -16.02 19.83
N GLU A 62 -11.96 -17.25 20.29
CA GLU A 62 -12.96 -18.20 20.75
C GLU A 62 -13.07 -18.18 22.29
N LYS A 63 -14.27 -17.89 22.82
CA LYS A 63 -14.54 -17.91 24.27
C LYS A 63 -16.00 -18.22 24.58
N ASN A 64 -16.27 -18.70 25.78
CA ASN A 64 -17.63 -18.98 26.27
C ASN A 64 -18.47 -19.90 25.34
N GLY A 65 -17.83 -20.89 24.71
CA GLY A 65 -18.49 -21.82 23.79
C GLY A 65 -18.76 -21.25 22.40
N VAL A 66 -18.23 -20.07 22.07
CA VAL A 66 -18.20 -19.53 20.70
C VAL A 66 -17.06 -20.18 19.94
N GLU A 67 -17.38 -20.78 18.80
CA GLU A 67 -16.44 -21.42 17.88
C GLU A 67 -16.47 -20.66 16.54
N THR A 68 -15.29 -20.43 15.97
CA THR A 68 -15.10 -19.77 14.68
C THR A 68 -14.61 -20.78 13.67
N TYR A 69 -15.38 -20.95 12.59
CA TYR A 69 -15.05 -21.94 11.56
C TYR A 69 -14.20 -21.35 10.42
N MET A 70 -14.47 -20.11 10.04
CA MET A 70 -13.77 -19.41 8.97
C MET A 70 -13.81 -17.90 9.23
N THR A 71 -12.69 -17.24 8.97
CA THR A 71 -12.63 -15.79 8.86
C THR A 71 -12.54 -15.44 7.38
N ASP A 72 -13.32 -14.46 6.94
CA ASP A 72 -13.40 -14.06 5.53
C ASP A 72 -13.04 -12.57 5.44
N ALA A 73 -12.24 -12.22 4.44
CA ALA A 73 -11.84 -10.84 4.15
C ALA A 73 -12.24 -10.53 2.71
N ASN A 74 -13.31 -9.75 2.56
CA ASN A 74 -13.80 -9.34 1.27
C ASN A 74 -13.17 -7.99 0.92
N TYR A 75 -12.42 -7.95 -0.17
CA TYR A 75 -11.94 -6.71 -0.77
C TYR A 75 -13.01 -6.22 -1.75
N THR A 76 -13.61 -5.07 -1.46
CA THR A 76 -14.71 -4.52 -2.26
C THR A 76 -14.32 -3.29 -3.07
N ASP A 77 -13.35 -2.51 -2.58
CA ASP A 77 -12.92 -1.27 -3.20
C ASP A 77 -11.54 -0.85 -2.67
N SER A 78 -10.79 -0.08 -3.45
CA SER A 78 -9.67 0.72 -2.93
C SER A 78 -9.66 2.10 -3.58
N ASP A 79 -9.14 3.06 -2.84
CA ASP A 79 -8.83 4.36 -3.42
C ASP A 79 -7.72 4.22 -4.49
N LYS A 80 -7.60 5.25 -5.32
CA LYS A 80 -6.55 5.31 -6.34
C LYS A 80 -5.20 5.56 -5.68
N THR A 81 -4.13 5.07 -6.29
CA THR A 81 -2.77 5.48 -5.93
C THR A 81 -2.61 6.98 -6.12
N GLU A 82 -2.12 7.67 -5.09
CA GLU A 82 -1.90 9.11 -5.11
C GLU A 82 -0.41 9.43 -4.95
N TYR A 83 0.06 10.46 -5.66
CA TYR A 83 1.40 11.00 -5.48
C TYR A 83 1.46 11.79 -4.16
N VAL A 84 2.46 11.50 -3.33
CA VAL A 84 2.62 12.13 -2.00
C VAL A 84 3.86 13.02 -1.93
N ALA A 85 5.00 12.55 -2.44
CA ALA A 85 6.28 13.25 -2.37
C ALA A 85 7.29 12.67 -3.37
N LYS A 86 8.35 13.43 -3.64
CA LYS A 86 9.50 12.98 -4.44
C LYS A 86 10.72 12.82 -3.56
N VAL A 87 11.52 11.79 -3.83
CA VAL A 87 12.84 11.64 -3.22
C VAL A 87 13.79 12.62 -3.92
N VAL A 88 14.37 13.56 -3.16
CA VAL A 88 15.33 14.58 -3.63
C VAL A 88 16.57 14.56 -2.75
N TYR A 89 17.65 15.26 -3.13
CA TYR A 89 18.81 15.40 -2.26
C TYR A 89 18.49 16.32 -1.07
N ASP A 90 18.87 15.90 0.13
CA ASP A 90 18.71 16.70 1.36
C ASP A 90 19.79 17.79 1.38
N ASP A 91 19.44 18.98 0.89
CA ASP A 91 20.37 20.09 0.74
C ASP A 91 20.58 20.91 2.02
N TYR A 92 20.12 20.41 3.18
CA TYR A 92 20.20 21.09 4.47
C TYR A 92 21.62 21.52 4.85
N ASP A 93 22.64 20.68 4.58
CA ASP A 93 24.07 21.00 4.77
C ASP A 93 24.80 21.25 3.44
N GLY A 94 24.06 21.59 2.39
CA GLY A 94 24.54 21.90 1.05
C GLY A 94 24.44 20.73 0.08
N LEU A 95 23.91 21.00 -1.12
CA LEU A 95 23.65 20.01 -2.18
C LEU A 95 24.90 19.21 -2.60
N GLU A 96 26.09 19.83 -2.62
CA GLU A 96 27.34 19.13 -2.95
C GLU A 96 27.65 18.02 -1.93
N ASN A 97 27.46 18.31 -0.64
CA ASN A 97 27.64 17.33 0.44
C ASN A 97 26.58 16.23 0.36
N ALA A 98 25.32 16.59 0.06
CA ALA A 98 24.23 15.62 -0.10
C ALA A 98 24.48 14.65 -1.25
N ILE A 99 25.02 15.15 -2.37
CA ILE A 99 25.41 14.31 -3.51
C ILE A 99 26.61 13.41 -3.15
N GLU A 100 27.63 13.95 -2.47
CA GLU A 100 28.81 13.18 -2.05
C GLU A 100 28.45 12.06 -1.07
N ASN A 101 27.60 12.36 -0.10
CA ASN A 101 27.20 11.44 0.97
C ASN A 101 26.03 10.53 0.58
N GLY A 102 25.27 10.90 -0.45
CA GLY A 102 24.03 10.22 -0.84
C GLY A 102 22.85 10.52 0.08
N ASP A 103 22.84 11.69 0.73
CA ASP A 103 21.79 12.11 1.65
C ASP A 103 20.56 12.59 0.86
N VAL A 104 19.41 11.98 1.13
CA VAL A 104 18.15 12.25 0.43
C VAL A 104 16.99 12.42 1.40
N GLU A 105 16.00 13.21 0.99
CA GLU A 105 14.77 13.44 1.74
C GLU A 105 13.53 13.29 0.85
N LEU A 106 12.35 13.29 1.49
CA LEU A 106 11.06 13.34 0.80
C LEU A 106 10.58 14.78 0.73
N ASP A 107 10.59 15.36 -0.47
CA ASP A 107 10.05 16.68 -0.72
C ASP A 107 8.57 16.58 -1.15
N THR A 108 7.70 17.18 -0.35
CA THR A 108 6.25 17.26 -0.60
C THR A 108 5.86 18.44 -1.50
N TYR A 109 6.78 19.36 -1.79
CA TYR A 109 6.58 20.48 -2.71
C TYR A 109 6.99 20.13 -4.14
N ALA A 110 7.94 19.23 -4.32
CA ALA A 110 8.28 18.68 -5.63
C ALA A 110 7.06 17.98 -6.26
N LEU A 111 6.87 18.18 -7.57
CA LEU A 111 5.79 17.57 -8.33
C LEU A 111 6.23 16.20 -8.87
N GLU A 112 5.26 15.32 -9.12
CA GLU A 112 5.50 13.98 -9.67
C GLU A 112 6.34 14.02 -10.95
N ASN A 113 6.13 15.03 -11.79
CA ASN A 113 6.79 15.13 -13.10
C ASN A 113 8.16 15.81 -13.09
N ASP A 114 8.58 16.42 -11.98
CA ASP A 114 9.87 17.14 -11.91
C ASP A 114 11.05 16.22 -12.19
N ILE A 115 12.10 16.80 -12.76
CA ILE A 115 13.33 16.08 -13.12
C ILE A 115 14.41 16.45 -12.12
N ILE A 116 15.14 15.43 -11.64
CA ILE A 116 16.39 15.66 -10.91
C ILE A 116 17.51 15.70 -11.95
N THR A 117 18.14 16.86 -12.09
CA THR A 117 19.25 17.08 -13.02
C THR A 117 20.51 16.34 -12.55
N ALA A 118 21.51 16.24 -13.44
CA ALA A 118 22.78 15.59 -13.10
C ALA A 118 23.55 16.29 -11.97
N ASP A 119 23.32 17.60 -11.74
CA ASP A 119 23.84 18.38 -10.62
C ASP A 119 22.93 18.35 -9.38
N GLY A 120 21.93 17.45 -9.36
CA GLY A 120 21.11 17.16 -8.18
C GLY A 120 19.94 18.12 -7.93
N LYS A 121 19.66 19.07 -8.82
CA LYS A 121 18.57 20.03 -8.65
C LYS A 121 17.25 19.49 -9.17
N VAL A 122 16.17 19.86 -8.49
CA VAL A 122 14.80 19.63 -8.95
C VAL A 122 14.42 20.74 -9.93
N VAL A 123 14.01 20.37 -11.13
CA VAL A 123 13.52 21.31 -12.15
C VAL A 123 12.20 20.81 -12.74
N ASP A 124 11.31 21.74 -13.05
CA ASP A 124 10.06 21.43 -13.73
C ASP A 124 10.37 20.79 -15.10
N LYS A 125 9.61 19.74 -15.45
CA LYS A 125 9.79 19.02 -16.73
C LYS A 125 9.68 19.94 -17.95
N GLU A 126 8.85 20.97 -17.87
CA GLU A 126 8.66 21.95 -18.94
C GLU A 126 9.80 22.97 -19.06
N GLU A 127 10.58 23.18 -18.00
CA GLU A 127 11.78 24.04 -18.01
C GLU A 127 13.07 23.25 -18.30
N SER A 128 12.98 21.96 -18.61
CA SER A 128 14.16 21.14 -18.90
C SER A 128 14.85 21.65 -20.18
N PRO A 129 16.09 22.15 -20.12
CA PRO A 129 16.79 22.77 -21.25
C PRO A 129 17.16 21.78 -22.38
N LEU A 130 16.81 20.50 -22.24
CA LEU A 130 17.13 19.45 -23.21
C LEU A 130 16.21 19.44 -24.43
N ASP A 131 14.97 19.93 -24.33
CA ASP A 131 14.08 20.02 -25.50
C ASP A 131 14.40 21.25 -26.38
N ASP A 132 14.80 22.37 -25.78
CA ASP A 132 15.25 23.56 -26.52
C ASP A 132 16.52 23.31 -27.35
N LEU A 133 17.42 22.45 -26.86
CA LEU A 133 18.65 22.07 -27.58
C LEU A 133 18.39 21.23 -28.83
N LYS A 134 17.34 20.40 -28.85
CA LYS A 134 16.96 19.63 -30.06
C LYS A 134 16.27 20.49 -31.12
N VAL A 135 15.59 21.55 -30.71
CA VAL A 135 14.99 22.53 -31.62
C VAL A 135 16.08 23.42 -32.22
N ALA A 136 17.08 23.82 -31.43
CA ALA A 136 18.19 24.65 -31.89
C ALA A 136 19.20 23.93 -32.82
N LEU A 137 19.35 22.61 -32.72
CA LEU A 137 20.24 21.83 -33.58
C LEU A 137 19.61 21.38 -34.92
N ASN A 138 18.29 21.50 -35.06
CA ASN A 138 17.53 21.08 -36.26
C ASN A 138 16.98 22.27 -37.08
N GLN A 139 17.46 23.50 -36.83
CA GLN A 139 17.20 24.69 -37.64
C GLN A 139 18.41 25.08 -38.49
#